data_AF-A0A1I1FWF5-F1
#
_entry.id   AF-A0A1I1FWF5-F1
#
_cell.length_a   1.000
_cell.length_b   1.000
_cell.length_c   1.000
_cell.angle_alpha   90.00
_cell.angle_beta   90.00
_cell.angle_gamma   90.00
#
_symmetry.space_group_name_H-M   'P 1'
#
loop_
_entity.id
_entity.type
_entity.pdbx_description
1 polymer ?
#
loop_
_entity_poly.entity_id
_entity_poly.type
_entity_poly.pdbx_seq_one_letter_code
_entity_poly.pdbx_strand_id
1 'polypeptide(L)'
;MNKIEDIDEAKLFVQNLTNIIERLHLSKAKLNSKLKWPTNKLRNILGYNQAPLIDDAKSVRKLLGLQIADLLTKILDNAEIDDLSERLADVKLTKNTDTSVGSPKHNPVSYITVLLYRKYTLEDEFTKKDIIKSIPAEFANYSIEWNKNRLRKYVKKVKEVTNSENKSEHVFKLTQDIPSGIAGKAISEVGEDWLE
;
A
#
# COMPACT_ATOMS: atom_id res chain seq x y z
N MET A 1 36.75 26.59 -16.55
CA MET A 1 36.12 25.29 -16.84
C MET A 1 35.95 24.56 -15.52
N ASN A 2 34.74 24.60 -14.96
CA ASN A 2 34.43 23.78 -13.79
C ASN A 2 34.45 22.32 -14.25
N LYS A 3 35.37 21.53 -13.70
CA LYS A 3 35.32 20.07 -13.84
C LYS A 3 34.00 19.64 -13.21
N ILE A 4 33.06 19.21 -14.04
CA ILE A 4 31.94 18.39 -13.58
C ILE A 4 32.63 17.17 -12.99
N GLU A 5 32.65 17.05 -11.67
CA GLU A 5 33.07 15.81 -11.04
C GLU A 5 32.20 14.71 -11.64
N ASP A 6 32.83 13.75 -12.33
CA ASP A 6 32.12 12.58 -12.84
C ASP A 6 31.53 11.88 -11.62
N ILE A 7 30.22 12.04 -11.46
CA ILE A 7 29.48 11.38 -10.42
C ILE A 7 29.50 9.89 -10.76
N ASP A 8 30.19 9.10 -9.93
CA ASP A 8 30.22 7.65 -10.07
C ASP A 8 28.81 7.07 -9.85
N GLU A 9 28.12 6.77 -10.94
CA GLU A 9 26.75 6.24 -10.96
C GLU A 9 26.63 4.92 -10.17
N ALA A 10 27.68 4.10 -10.17
CA ALA A 10 27.69 2.85 -9.41
C ALA A 10 27.73 3.13 -7.90
N LYS A 11 28.53 4.12 -7.49
CA LYS A 11 28.58 4.57 -6.10
C LYS A 11 27.26 5.22 -5.66
N LEU A 12 26.66 6.07 -6.50
CA LEU A 12 25.34 6.65 -6.24
C LEU A 12 24.25 5.58 -6.10
N PHE A 13 24.24 4.60 -6.99
CA PHE A 13 23.30 3.48 -6.93
C PHE A 13 23.39 2.76 -5.58
N VAL A 14 24.61 2.42 -5.14
CA VAL A 14 24.85 1.73 -3.87
C VAL A 14 24.44 2.60 -2.68
N GLN A 15 24.74 3.90 -2.69
CA GLN A 15 24.37 4.83 -1.62
C GLN A 15 22.84 4.97 -1.50
N ASN A 16 22.15 5.22 -2.61
CA ASN A 16 20.69 5.32 -2.62
C ASN A 16 20.01 4.03 -2.16
N LEU A 17 20.47 2.88 -2.68
CA LEU A 17 19.90 1.59 -2.29
C LEU A 17 20.15 1.29 -0.81
N THR A 18 21.33 1.67 -0.28
CA THR A 18 21.64 1.54 1.16
C THR A 18 20.72 2.41 2.00
N ASN A 19 20.59 3.70 1.65
CA ASN A 19 19.74 4.65 2.37
C ASN A 19 18.27 4.18 2.40
N ILE A 20 17.73 3.73 1.27
CA ILE A 20 16.37 3.19 1.19
C ILE A 20 16.21 1.96 2.10
N ILE A 21 17.16 1.01 2.04
CA ILE A 21 17.09 -0.22 2.84
C ILE A 21 17.10 0.10 4.34
N GLU A 22 18.00 0.99 4.77
CA GLU A 22 18.16 1.35 6.17
C GLU A 22 16.96 2.13 6.69
N ARG A 23 16.51 3.13 5.93
CA ARG A 23 15.41 4.02 6.34
C ARG A 23 14.05 3.32 6.37
N LEU A 24 13.80 2.44 5.40
CA LEU A 24 12.55 1.67 5.30
C LEU A 24 12.63 0.33 6.05
N HIS A 25 13.71 0.07 6.79
CA HIS A 25 13.95 -1.17 7.53
C HIS A 25 13.72 -2.44 6.68
N LEU A 26 14.15 -2.41 5.42
CA LEU A 26 13.94 -3.51 4.49
C LEU A 26 14.90 -4.65 4.79
N SER A 27 14.37 -5.88 4.86
CA SER A 27 15.23 -7.07 4.96
C SER A 27 15.99 -7.28 3.65
N LYS A 28 17.33 -7.20 3.70
CA LYS A 28 18.23 -7.47 2.57
C LYS A 28 17.93 -8.83 1.92
N ALA A 29 17.71 -9.87 2.72
CA ALA A 29 17.37 -11.20 2.23
C ALA A 29 16.03 -11.22 1.47
N LYS A 30 14.98 -10.59 2.01
CA LYS A 30 13.67 -10.50 1.34
C LYS A 30 13.75 -9.66 0.07
N LEU A 31 14.51 -8.56 0.09
CA LEU A 31 14.70 -7.69 -1.06
C LEU A 31 15.41 -8.44 -2.19
N ASN A 32 16.51 -9.14 -1.88
CA ASN A 32 17.24 -9.96 -2.85
C ASN A 32 16.36 -11.05 -3.48
N SER A 33 15.50 -11.69 -2.67
CA SER A 33 14.52 -12.68 -3.14
C SER A 33 13.45 -12.05 -4.06
N LYS A 34 12.88 -10.89 -3.69
CA LYS A 34 11.89 -10.17 -4.52
C LYS A 34 12.46 -9.71 -5.86
N LEU A 35 13.73 -9.33 -5.88
CA LEU A 35 14.47 -8.97 -7.09
C LEU A 35 14.85 -10.19 -7.96
N LYS A 36 14.60 -11.41 -7.47
CA LYS A 36 15.02 -12.68 -8.09
C LYS A 36 16.53 -12.73 -8.36
N TRP A 37 17.31 -12.11 -7.49
CA TRP A 37 18.77 -12.08 -7.61
C TRP A 37 19.40 -13.31 -6.96
N PRO A 38 20.60 -13.73 -7.41
CA PRO A 38 21.40 -14.74 -6.70
C PRO A 38 21.58 -14.38 -5.23
N THR A 39 21.63 -15.39 -4.34
CA THR A 39 21.55 -15.24 -2.88
C THR A 39 22.46 -14.15 -2.28
N ASN A 40 23.66 -13.95 -2.82
CA ASN A 40 24.64 -13.00 -2.31
C ASN A 40 24.78 -11.74 -3.16
N LYS A 41 24.03 -11.58 -4.26
CA LYS A 41 24.23 -10.49 -5.21
C LYS A 41 23.99 -9.11 -4.57
N LEU A 42 22.86 -8.92 -3.88
CA LEU A 42 22.60 -7.65 -3.17
C LEU A 42 23.69 -7.36 -2.13
N ARG A 43 24.13 -8.37 -1.36
CA ARG A 43 25.22 -8.19 -0.38
C ARG A 43 26.51 -7.75 -1.05
N ASN A 44 26.86 -8.35 -2.19
CA ASN A 44 28.08 -8.03 -2.92
C ASN A 44 28.02 -6.62 -3.53
N ILE A 45 26.88 -6.22 -4.08
CA ILE A 45 26.65 -4.86 -4.59
C ILE A 45 26.77 -3.82 -3.46
N LEU A 46 26.06 -4.03 -2.35
CA LEU A 46 26.10 -3.10 -1.21
C LEU A 46 27.49 -3.01 -0.55
N GLY A 47 28.25 -4.10 -0.59
CA GLY A 47 29.62 -4.15 -0.08
C GLY A 47 30.68 -3.71 -1.09
N TYR A 48 30.31 -3.16 -2.25
CA TYR A 48 31.23 -2.79 -3.34
C TYR A 48 32.11 -3.94 -3.86
N ASN A 49 31.76 -5.19 -3.57
CA ASN A 49 32.46 -6.39 -4.05
C ASN A 49 32.03 -6.78 -5.47
N GLN A 50 30.97 -6.17 -5.98
CA GLN A 50 30.44 -6.37 -7.33
C GLN A 50 29.84 -5.05 -7.83
N ALA A 51 30.23 -4.61 -9.02
CA ALA A 51 29.62 -3.44 -9.66
C ALA A 51 28.15 -3.73 -10.04
N PRO A 52 27.22 -2.80 -9.75
CA PRO A 52 25.84 -2.93 -10.21
C PRO A 52 25.77 -2.83 -11.73
N LEU A 53 24.97 -3.69 -12.35
CA LEU A 53 24.67 -3.61 -13.78
C LEU A 53 23.44 -2.70 -14.01
N ILE A 54 23.29 -2.20 -15.23
CA ILE A 54 22.09 -1.44 -15.63
C ILE A 54 20.80 -2.22 -15.35
N ASP A 55 20.81 -3.53 -15.57
CA ASP A 55 19.65 -4.39 -15.29
C ASP A 55 19.36 -4.53 -13.78
N ASP A 56 20.35 -4.30 -12.92
CA ASP A 56 20.14 -4.24 -11.48
C ASP A 56 19.37 -2.97 -11.11
N ALA A 57 19.75 -1.83 -11.70
CA ALA A 57 19.01 -0.58 -11.55
C ALA A 57 17.57 -0.69 -12.09
N LYS A 58 17.37 -1.33 -13.25
CA LYS A 58 16.02 -1.61 -13.79
C LYS A 58 15.19 -2.53 -12.87
N SER A 59 15.82 -3.50 -12.21
CA SER A 59 15.12 -4.41 -11.31
C SER A 59 14.66 -3.68 -10.04
N VAL A 60 15.56 -2.89 -9.46
CA VAL A 60 15.28 -2.07 -8.27
C VAL A 60 14.20 -1.02 -8.56
N ARG A 61 14.30 -0.29 -9.68
CA ARG A 61 13.29 0.71 -10.08
C ARG A 61 11.90 0.10 -10.17
N LYS A 62 11.79 -1.09 -10.77
CA LYS A 62 10.51 -1.77 -10.99
C LYS A 62 9.90 -2.21 -9.67
N LEU A 63 10.74 -2.69 -8.76
CA LEU A 63 10.29 -3.14 -7.45
C LEU A 63 9.88 -1.98 -6.54
N LEU A 64 10.62 -0.87 -6.59
CA LEU A 64 10.43 0.28 -5.70
C LEU A 64 9.54 1.37 -6.31
N GLY A 65 9.17 1.26 -7.58
CA GLY A 65 8.40 2.29 -8.31
C GLY A 65 9.20 3.56 -8.61
N LEU A 66 10.52 3.50 -8.61
CA LEU A 66 11.41 4.65 -8.86
C LEU A 66 11.70 4.83 -10.36
N GLN A 67 12.15 6.02 -10.76
CA GLN A 67 12.83 6.21 -12.03
C GLN A 67 14.30 5.77 -11.93
N ILE A 68 14.93 5.52 -13.08
CA ILE A 68 16.37 5.19 -13.10
C ILE A 68 17.21 6.40 -12.65
N ALA A 69 16.79 7.60 -13.04
CA ALA A 69 17.46 8.84 -12.66
C ALA A 69 17.56 8.98 -11.14
N ASP A 70 16.46 8.71 -10.42
CA ASP A 70 16.42 8.75 -8.95
C ASP A 70 17.49 7.89 -8.28
N LEU A 71 17.91 6.79 -8.94
CA LEU A 71 18.92 5.87 -8.41
C LEU A 71 20.34 6.24 -8.81
N LEU A 72 20.54 6.94 -9.93
CA LEU A 72 21.85 7.09 -10.59
C LEU A 72 22.36 8.53 -10.68
N THR A 73 21.51 9.55 -10.58
CA THR A 73 21.91 10.95 -10.88
C THR A 73 22.02 11.85 -9.66
N LYS A 74 21.39 11.50 -8.54
CA LYS A 74 21.50 12.24 -7.27
C LYS A 74 21.32 11.31 -6.08
N ILE A 75 21.78 11.75 -4.91
CA ILE A 75 21.43 11.11 -3.63
C ILE A 75 20.00 11.53 -3.28
N LEU A 76 19.13 10.56 -3.03
CA LEU A 76 17.77 10.80 -2.57
C LEU A 76 17.78 11.41 -1.17
N ASP A 77 17.01 12.47 -0.97
CA ASP A 77 16.87 13.07 0.35
C ASP A 77 15.87 12.29 1.23
N ASN A 78 15.79 12.66 2.51
CA ASN A 78 14.94 11.98 3.47
C ASN A 78 13.45 12.11 3.12
N ALA A 79 13.01 13.25 2.56
CA ALA A 79 11.62 13.44 2.18
C ALA A 79 11.24 12.57 0.97
N GLU A 80 12.15 12.40 0.02
CA GLU A 80 11.98 11.49 -1.13
C GLU A 80 11.92 10.02 -0.70
N ILE A 81 12.72 9.63 0.29
CA ILE A 81 12.67 8.26 0.85
C ILE A 81 11.42 8.06 1.71
N ASP A 82 10.95 9.09 2.42
CA ASP A 82 9.71 9.01 3.19
C ASP A 82 8.48 8.94 2.26
N ASP A 83 8.45 9.68 1.14
CA ASP A 83 7.44 9.50 0.08
C ASP A 83 7.50 8.08 -0.52
N LEU A 84 8.71 7.56 -0.75
CA LEU A 84 8.90 6.17 -1.16
C LEU A 84 8.33 5.19 -0.11
N SER A 85 8.48 5.47 1.18
CA SER A 85 7.87 4.70 2.27
C SER A 85 6.36 4.67 2.15
N GLU A 86 5.73 5.83 1.92
CA GLU A 86 4.27 5.93 1.76
C GLU A 86 3.79 5.16 0.52
N ARG A 87 4.58 5.16 -0.54
CA ARG A 87 4.31 4.40 -1.78
C ARG A 87 4.55 2.89 -1.64
N LEU A 88 5.53 2.49 -0.83
CA LEU A 88 5.86 1.09 -0.55
C LEU A 88 5.10 0.49 0.63
N ALA A 89 4.40 1.32 1.41
CA ALA A 89 3.50 0.90 2.50
C ALA A 89 2.29 0.08 2.02
N ASP A 90 2.22 -0.26 0.72
CA ASP A 90 1.27 -1.21 0.17
C ASP A 90 1.89 -2.61 -0.06
N VAL A 91 1.10 -3.61 0.33
CA VAL A 91 1.22 -5.06 0.09
C VAL A 91 1.94 -5.89 1.16
N LYS A 92 1.22 -6.13 2.25
CA LYS A 92 1.05 -7.49 2.80
C LYS A 92 -0.44 -7.78 3.03
N LEU A 93 -1.03 -8.53 2.09
CA LEU A 93 -2.21 -9.34 2.37
C LEU A 93 -1.72 -10.64 3.00
N THR A 94 -1.78 -10.76 4.32
CA THR A 94 -1.75 -12.07 4.98
C THR A 94 -3.19 -12.56 5.03
N LYS A 95 -3.50 -13.55 4.20
CA LYS A 95 -4.73 -14.34 4.29
C LYS A 95 -4.67 -15.09 5.63
N ASN A 96 -5.45 -14.65 6.62
CA ASN A 96 -5.74 -15.54 7.74
C ASN A 96 -6.80 -16.51 7.22
N THR A 97 -6.47 -17.79 7.35
CA THR A 97 -7.25 -19.00 7.04
C THR A 97 -7.41 -19.41 5.57
N ASP A 98 -7.04 -20.67 5.37
CA ASP A 98 -7.43 -21.52 4.25
C ASP A 98 -8.95 -21.52 4.13
N THR A 99 -9.48 -20.78 3.17
CA THR A 99 -10.76 -21.08 2.53
C THR A 99 -10.64 -20.69 1.08
N SER A 100 -10.34 -21.70 0.27
CA SER A 100 -10.61 -21.76 -1.16
C SER A 100 -12.11 -22.01 -1.36
N VAL A 101 -12.95 -21.00 -1.11
CA VAL A 101 -14.34 -21.02 -1.58
C VAL A 101 -14.72 -19.60 -1.96
N GLY A 102 -15.01 -19.39 -3.24
CA GLY A 102 -15.53 -18.12 -3.74
C GLY A 102 -14.86 -17.72 -5.05
N SER A 103 -15.61 -17.84 -6.13
CA SER A 103 -15.37 -17.16 -7.39
C SER A 103 -15.00 -15.68 -7.18
N PRO A 104 -14.28 -15.02 -8.12
CA PRO A 104 -13.84 -13.62 -8.03
C PRO A 104 -14.96 -12.56 -7.79
N LYS A 105 -16.21 -12.98 -7.63
CA LYS A 105 -17.41 -12.15 -7.45
C LYS A 105 -17.69 -11.71 -6.00
N HIS A 106 -16.93 -12.15 -5.00
CA HIS A 106 -17.29 -11.92 -3.59
C HIS A 106 -16.14 -11.30 -2.78
N ASN A 107 -15.82 -10.02 -3.07
CA ASN A 107 -14.82 -9.25 -2.31
C ASN A 107 -15.52 -8.31 -1.31
N PRO A 108 -15.32 -8.47 0.02
CA PRO A 108 -15.94 -7.60 1.03
C PRO A 108 -15.60 -6.13 0.84
N VAL A 109 -14.42 -5.81 0.26
CA VAL A 109 -14.04 -4.43 -0.03
C VAL A 109 -14.98 -3.79 -1.05
N SER A 110 -15.49 -4.55 -2.02
CA SER A 110 -16.41 -4.02 -3.02
C SER A 110 -17.77 -3.71 -2.41
N TYR A 111 -18.30 -4.58 -1.53
CA TYR A 111 -19.49 -4.29 -0.74
C TYR A 111 -19.34 -3.03 0.11
N ILE A 112 -18.20 -2.89 0.82
CA ILE A 112 -17.92 -1.68 1.61
C ILE A 112 -17.83 -0.44 0.71
N THR A 113 -17.22 -0.57 -0.48
CA THR A 113 -17.10 0.55 -1.43
C THR A 113 -18.47 1.03 -1.90
N VAL A 114 -19.38 0.11 -2.26
CA VAL A 114 -20.75 0.48 -2.69
C VAL A 114 -21.53 1.08 -1.53
N LEU A 115 -21.41 0.52 -0.33
CA LEU A 115 -22.08 1.03 0.87
C LEU A 115 -21.64 2.47 1.18
N LEU A 116 -20.33 2.73 1.19
CA LEU A 116 -19.80 4.08 1.40
C LEU A 116 -20.21 5.05 0.29
N TYR A 117 -20.32 4.59 -0.96
CA TYR A 117 -20.70 5.43 -2.09
C TYR A 117 -22.19 5.78 -2.12
N ARG A 118 -23.08 4.83 -1.78
CA ARG A 118 -24.54 5.00 -1.90
C ARG A 118 -25.23 5.47 -0.61
N LYS A 119 -24.71 5.11 0.56
CA LYS A 119 -25.41 5.29 1.85
C LYS A 119 -24.86 6.45 2.70
N TYR A 120 -23.61 6.84 2.49
CA TYR A 120 -22.93 7.81 3.33
C TYR A 120 -22.53 9.05 2.54
N THR A 121 -22.77 10.20 3.15
CA THR A 121 -22.31 11.53 2.69
C THR A 121 -21.09 11.98 3.51
N LEU A 122 -20.48 13.10 3.14
CA LEU A 122 -19.35 13.70 3.87
C LEU A 122 -19.70 14.09 5.31
N GLU A 123 -20.98 14.35 5.58
CA GLU A 123 -21.45 14.75 6.90
C GLU A 123 -21.72 13.56 7.82
N ASP A 124 -21.95 12.37 7.25
CA ASP A 124 -22.33 11.20 8.01
C ASP A 124 -21.17 10.58 8.79
N GLU A 125 -21.48 10.15 10.01
CA GLU A 125 -20.58 9.36 10.85
C GLU A 125 -20.96 7.89 10.81
N PHE A 126 -19.96 7.01 10.82
CA PHE A 126 -20.17 5.57 10.90
C PHE A 126 -19.07 4.87 11.68
N THR A 127 -19.43 3.72 12.26
CA THR A 127 -18.49 2.81 12.89
C THR A 127 -18.19 1.63 11.98
N LYS A 128 -17.13 0.87 12.30
CA LYS A 128 -16.86 -0.39 11.59
C LYS A 128 -18.00 -1.40 11.78
N LYS A 129 -18.64 -1.40 12.95
CA LYS A 129 -19.76 -2.29 13.27
C LYS A 129 -20.98 -1.99 12.39
N ASP A 130 -21.26 -0.73 12.10
CA ASP A 130 -22.36 -0.33 11.21
C ASP A 130 -22.16 -0.82 9.78
N ILE A 131 -20.91 -0.73 9.30
CA ILE A 131 -20.53 -1.25 7.98
C ILE A 131 -20.66 -2.77 7.93
N ILE A 132 -20.11 -3.49 8.93
CA ILE A 132 -20.15 -4.97 8.98
C ILE A 132 -21.60 -5.49 9.05
N LYS A 133 -22.48 -4.80 9.77
CA LYS A 133 -23.91 -5.17 9.83
C LYS A 133 -24.65 -4.95 8.50
N SER A 134 -24.13 -4.09 7.64
CA SER A 134 -24.77 -3.72 6.38
C SER A 134 -24.27 -4.53 5.19
N ILE A 135 -23.22 -5.35 5.34
CA ILE A 135 -22.70 -6.23 4.28
C ILE A 135 -23.26 -7.66 4.42
N PRO A 136 -23.19 -8.52 3.36
CA PRO A 136 -23.68 -9.89 3.43
C PRO A 136 -23.12 -10.69 4.63
N ALA A 137 -23.94 -11.58 5.19
CA ALA A 137 -23.63 -12.31 6.42
C ALA A 137 -22.34 -13.15 6.35
N GLU A 138 -21.97 -13.62 5.16
CA GLU A 138 -20.70 -14.32 4.91
C GLU A 138 -19.45 -13.49 5.25
N PHE A 139 -19.58 -12.17 5.33
CA PHE A 139 -18.51 -11.24 5.69
C PHE A 139 -18.58 -10.72 7.13
N ALA A 140 -19.54 -11.17 7.94
CA ALA A 140 -19.74 -10.66 9.30
C ALA A 140 -18.51 -10.78 10.22
N ASN A 141 -17.64 -11.76 9.95
CA ASN A 141 -16.43 -12.02 10.73
C ASN A 141 -15.18 -11.27 10.22
N TYR A 142 -15.32 -10.42 9.19
CA TYR A 142 -14.18 -9.66 8.65
C TYR A 142 -13.82 -8.46 9.53
N SER A 143 -12.52 -8.23 9.72
CA SER A 143 -12.01 -7.00 10.32
C SER A 143 -11.77 -5.94 9.25
N ILE A 144 -12.33 -4.74 9.44
CA ILE A 144 -12.10 -3.61 8.55
C ILE A 144 -10.85 -2.85 8.99
N GLU A 145 -9.85 -2.79 8.11
CA GLU A 145 -8.61 -2.02 8.33
C GLU A 145 -8.48 -0.92 7.28
N TRP A 146 -8.99 0.28 7.60
CA TRP A 146 -9.04 1.42 6.67
C TRP A 146 -7.67 1.83 6.14
N ASN A 147 -6.63 1.78 6.97
CA ASN A 147 -5.26 2.11 6.61
C ASN A 147 -4.62 1.14 5.62
N LYS A 148 -5.23 -0.03 5.38
CA LYS A 148 -4.73 -1.08 4.47
C LYS A 148 -5.63 -1.31 3.27
N ASN A 149 -6.60 -0.42 3.05
CA ASN A 149 -7.61 -0.57 2.02
C ASN A 149 -7.46 0.56 0.97
N ARG A 150 -7.83 0.30 -0.29
CA ARG A 150 -8.01 1.33 -1.33
C ARG A 150 -8.90 2.50 -0.87
N LEU A 151 -9.74 2.26 0.14
CA LEU A 151 -10.62 3.23 0.78
C LEU A 151 -9.92 4.19 1.77
N ARG A 152 -8.63 4.00 2.08
CA ARG A 152 -7.86 4.81 3.06
C ARG A 152 -7.99 6.32 2.83
N LYS A 153 -7.91 6.75 1.57
CA LYS A 153 -7.94 8.18 1.19
C LYS A 153 -9.33 8.81 1.30
N TYR A 154 -10.34 8.00 1.58
CA TYR A 154 -11.74 8.43 1.64
C TYR A 154 -12.29 8.37 3.05
N VAL A 155 -11.64 7.68 4.00
CA VAL A 155 -12.18 7.44 5.34
C VAL A 155 -11.19 7.91 6.40
N LYS A 156 -11.64 8.78 7.31
CA LYS A 156 -10.84 9.31 8.42
C LYS A 156 -11.49 9.03 9.77
N LYS A 157 -10.69 8.62 10.76
CA LYS A 157 -11.12 8.55 12.17
C LYS A 157 -11.35 9.96 12.68
N VAL A 158 -12.54 10.23 13.19
CA VAL A 158 -12.91 11.56 13.71
C VAL A 158 -12.95 11.58 15.23
N LYS A 159 -13.43 10.50 15.87
CA LYS A 159 -13.51 10.40 17.32
C LYS A 159 -13.53 8.94 17.78
N GLU A 160 -13.48 8.77 19.08
CA GLU A 160 -13.59 7.50 19.76
C GLU A 160 -14.75 7.62 20.76
N VAL A 161 -15.67 6.67 20.70
CA VAL A 161 -16.89 6.66 21.51
C VAL A 161 -16.97 5.33 22.24
N THR A 162 -17.41 5.37 23.50
CA THR A 162 -17.69 4.15 24.24
C THR A 162 -19.08 3.68 23.89
N ASN A 163 -19.22 2.44 23.41
CA ASN A 163 -20.52 1.88 23.08
C ASN A 163 -21.27 1.41 24.34
N SER A 164 -22.51 0.95 24.17
CA SER A 164 -23.38 0.45 25.25
C SER A 164 -22.81 -0.74 26.02
N GLU A 165 -21.79 -1.42 25.49
CA GLU A 165 -21.09 -2.54 26.13
C GLU A 165 -19.79 -2.10 26.84
N ASN A 166 -19.60 -0.80 27.06
CA ASN A 166 -18.40 -0.21 27.64
C ASN A 166 -17.10 -0.48 26.83
N LYS A 167 -17.22 -0.81 25.54
CA LYS A 167 -16.08 -1.01 24.64
C LYS A 167 -15.82 0.26 23.85
N SER A 168 -14.56 0.61 23.72
CA SER A 168 -14.14 1.73 22.91
C SER A 168 -14.31 1.42 21.43
N GLU A 169 -15.01 2.29 20.71
CA GLU A 169 -15.31 2.17 19.29
C GLU A 169 -14.88 3.43 18.53
N HIS A 170 -14.20 3.24 17.42
CA HIS A 170 -13.77 4.36 16.58
C HIS A 170 -14.88 4.77 15.62
N VAL A 171 -15.11 6.08 15.52
CA VAL A 171 -16.06 6.70 14.59
C VAL A 171 -15.29 7.31 13.43
N PHE A 172 -15.83 7.14 12.23
CA PHE A 172 -15.23 7.54 10.98
C PHE A 172 -16.18 8.44 10.17
N LYS A 173 -15.60 9.25 9.29
CA LYS A 173 -16.31 10.04 8.27
C LYS A 173 -15.66 9.87 6.90
N LEU A 174 -16.42 10.17 5.85
CA LEU A 174 -15.85 10.36 4.53
C LEU A 174 -15.08 11.69 4.46
N THR A 175 -13.90 11.69 3.86
CA THR A 175 -13.10 12.92 3.65
C THR A 175 -13.33 13.55 2.28
N GLN A 176 -13.80 12.75 1.33
CA GLN A 176 -14.17 13.14 -0.03
C GLN A 176 -15.07 12.04 -0.61
N ASP A 177 -15.83 12.36 -1.64
CA ASP A 177 -16.69 11.38 -2.31
C ASP A 177 -15.86 10.26 -2.94
N ILE A 178 -16.40 9.05 -2.94
CA ILE A 178 -15.77 7.94 -3.65
C ILE A 178 -15.96 8.17 -5.17
N PRO A 179 -14.88 8.19 -5.97
CA PRO A 179 -14.97 8.41 -7.40
C PRO A 179 -15.87 7.39 -8.08
N SER A 180 -16.73 7.85 -8.99
CA SER A 180 -17.68 7.02 -9.72
C SER A 180 -17.02 5.85 -10.47
N GLY A 181 -15.79 6.01 -10.97
CA GLY A 181 -15.05 4.92 -11.61
C GLY A 181 -14.62 3.80 -10.64
N ILE A 182 -14.36 4.12 -9.37
CA ILE A 182 -14.06 3.13 -8.32
C ILE A 182 -15.36 2.47 -7.87
N ALA A 183 -16.40 3.26 -7.64
CA ALA A 183 -17.72 2.77 -7.24
C ALA A 183 -18.33 1.87 -8.32
N GLY A 184 -18.27 2.26 -9.59
CA GLY A 184 -18.84 1.50 -10.72
C GLY A 184 -18.22 0.10 -10.87
N LYS A 185 -16.90 -0.02 -10.67
CA LYS A 185 -16.25 -1.35 -10.63
C LYS A 185 -16.78 -2.19 -9.47
N ALA A 186 -16.87 -1.60 -8.27
CA ALA A 186 -17.39 -2.30 -7.10
C ALA A 186 -18.86 -2.72 -7.29
N ILE A 187 -19.71 -1.84 -7.86
CA ILE A 187 -21.11 -2.12 -8.22
C ILE A 187 -21.19 -3.29 -9.20
N SER A 188 -20.36 -3.30 -10.25
CA SER A 188 -20.34 -4.39 -11.23
C SER A 188 -19.91 -5.74 -10.62
N GLU A 189 -19.11 -5.72 -9.55
CA GLU A 189 -18.64 -6.91 -8.85
C GLU A 189 -19.70 -7.46 -7.87
N VAL A 190 -20.42 -6.58 -7.15
CA VAL A 190 -21.41 -6.99 -6.14
C VAL A 190 -22.83 -7.16 -6.66
N GLY A 191 -23.16 -6.54 -7.80
CA GLY A 191 -24.51 -6.46 -8.38
C GLY A 191 -25.14 -5.08 -8.19
N GLU A 192 -25.81 -4.58 -9.24
CA GLU A 192 -26.41 -3.24 -9.26
C GLU A 192 -27.52 -3.04 -8.20
N ASP A 193 -28.23 -4.12 -7.87
CA ASP A 193 -29.44 -4.11 -7.03
C ASP A 193 -29.16 -4.35 -5.55
N TRP A 194 -27.91 -4.63 -5.14
CA TRP A 194 -27.62 -5.12 -3.78
C TRP A 194 -27.99 -4.12 -2.66
N LEU A 195 -28.01 -2.82 -2.97
CA LEU A 195 -28.24 -1.72 -2.03
C LEU A 195 -29.45 -0.85 -2.39
N GLU A 196 -30.28 -1.31 -3.34
CA GLU A 196 -31.53 -0.64 -3.72
C GLU A 196 -32.69 -0.94 -2.76
#